data_AF-A0A348PC32-F1
#
_entry.id   AF-A0A348PC32-F1
#
_cell.length_a   1.000
_cell.length_b   1.000
_cell.length_c   1.000
_cell.angle_alpha   90.00
_cell.angle_beta   90.00
_cell.angle_gamma   90.00
#
_symmetry.space_group_name_H-M   'P 1'
#
loop_
_entity.id
_entity.type
_entity.pdbx_description
1 polymer ?
#
loop_
_entity_poly.entity_id
_entity_poly.type
_entity_poly.pdbx_seq_one_letter_code
_entity_poly.pdbx_strand_id
1 'polypeptide(L)'
;MLLHTIRSAMTAAVLAACLMHVGLCSVAAAAPPSVPGAPVQAPLMVEPPVVNFGVVAPGTKHPARFVLRNIGSTPLTIERAQP
;
A
#
# COMPACT_ATOMS: atom_id res chain seq x y z
N MET A 1 -53.53 18.21 35.96
CA MET A 1 -53.28 18.15 34.49
C MET A 1 -51.99 18.84 34.08
N LEU A 2 -51.62 19.99 34.66
CA LEU A 2 -50.42 20.77 34.32
C LEU A 2 -49.07 20.02 34.48
N LEU A 3 -48.93 19.21 35.54
CA LEU A 3 -47.72 18.40 35.80
C LEU A 3 -47.50 17.28 34.78
N HIS A 4 -48.56 16.70 34.22
CA HIS A 4 -48.47 15.65 33.20
C HIS A 4 -48.03 16.24 31.84
N THR A 5 -48.51 17.44 31.51
CA THR A 5 -48.12 18.17 30.30
C THR A 5 -46.64 18.56 30.31
N ILE A 6 -46.12 19.01 31.47
CA ILE A 6 -44.71 19.36 31.64
C ILE A 6 -43.81 18.12 31.48
N ARG A 7 -44.20 16.98 32.08
CA ARG A 7 -43.45 15.71 31.96
C ARG A 7 -43.39 15.22 30.52
N SER A 8 -44.51 15.26 29.79
CA SER A 8 -44.56 14.84 28.38
C SER A 8 -43.70 15.74 27.48
N ALA A 9 -43.69 17.05 27.71
CA ALA A 9 -42.87 17.98 26.94
C ALA A 9 -41.36 17.74 27.16
N MET A 10 -40.96 17.44 28.39
CA MET A 10 -39.56 17.18 28.73
C MET A 10 -39.05 15.87 28.10
N THR A 11 -39.86 14.82 28.07
CA THR A 11 -39.51 13.55 27.41
C THR A 11 -39.33 13.71 25.90
N ALA A 12 -40.20 14.49 25.24
CA ALA A 12 -40.08 14.77 23.81
C ALA A 12 -38.81 15.55 23.47
N ALA A 13 -38.44 16.55 24.28
CA ALA A 13 -37.23 17.34 24.10
C ALA A 13 -35.95 16.48 24.24
N VAL A 14 -35.92 15.57 25.22
CA VAL A 14 -34.78 14.65 25.42
C VAL A 14 -34.65 13.66 24.26
N LEU A 15 -35.77 13.13 23.75
CA LEU A 15 -35.75 12.20 22.63
C LEU A 15 -35.22 12.87 21.35
N ALA A 16 -35.66 14.10 21.07
CA ALA A 16 -35.20 14.88 19.92
C ALA A 16 -33.69 15.19 20.01
N ALA A 17 -33.19 15.55 21.20
CA ALA A 17 -31.76 15.80 21.41
C ALA A 17 -30.91 14.53 21.21
N CYS A 18 -31.38 13.37 21.67
CA CYS A 18 -30.70 12.08 21.47
C CYS A 18 -30.60 11.70 19.99
N LEU A 19 -31.70 11.85 19.24
CA LEU A 19 -31.73 11.51 17.81
C LEU A 19 -30.78 12.40 16.99
N MET A 20 -30.68 13.69 17.33
CA MET A 20 -29.76 14.62 16.69
C MET A 20 -28.29 14.29 16.98
N HIS A 21 -27.96 13.87 18.21
CA HIS A 21 -26.59 13.49 18.59
C HIS A 21 -26.09 12.24 17.87
N VAL A 22 -26.94 11.22 17.73
CA VAL A 22 -26.55 9.95 17.08
C VAL A 22 -26.25 10.15 15.58
N GLY A 23 -26.98 11.06 14.92
CA GLY A 23 -26.78 11.34 13.49
C GLY A 23 -25.43 11.98 13.17
N LEU A 24 -24.87 12.79 14.07
CA LEU A 24 -23.60 13.52 13.85
C LEU A 24 -22.35 12.64 14.04
N CYS A 25 -22.44 11.53 14.78
CA CYS A 25 -21.29 10.66 15.03
C CYS A 25 -20.98 9.67 13.89
N SER A 26 -21.92 9.46 12.94
CA SER A 26 -21.83 8.33 12.00
C SER A 26 -21.03 8.60 10.70
N VAL A 27 -20.37 9.76 10.56
CA VAL A 27 -19.47 10.03 9.43
C VAL A 27 -18.04 10.20 9.95
N ALA A 28 -17.46 9.10 10.40
CA ALA A 28 -16.02 8.96 10.56
C ALA A 28 -15.57 7.73 9.76
N ALA A 29 -15.67 7.82 8.43
CA ALA A 29 -15.00 6.87 7.55
C ALA A 29 -13.51 7.22 7.55
N ALA A 30 -12.79 6.70 8.55
CA ALA A 30 -11.33 6.75 8.57
C ALA A 30 -10.81 6.04 7.32
N ALA A 31 -10.16 6.79 6.43
CA ALA A 31 -9.49 6.21 5.27
C ALA A 31 -8.42 5.22 5.75
N PRO A 32 -8.28 4.04 5.12
CA PRO A 32 -7.25 3.08 5.50
C PRO A 32 -5.86 3.73 5.36
N PRO A 33 -4.92 3.48 6.29
CA PRO A 33 -3.56 3.95 6.14
C PRO A 33 -2.97 3.38 4.85
N SER A 34 -2.46 4.26 3.99
CA SER A 34 -1.73 3.88 2.79
C SER A 34 -0.51 3.04 3.18
N VAL A 35 -0.60 1.73 2.98
CA VAL A 35 0.55 0.84 3.08
C VAL A 35 1.57 1.32 2.05
N PRO A 36 2.82 1.62 2.42
CA PRO A 36 3.87 1.91 1.46
C PRO A 36 3.92 0.75 0.47
N GLY A 37 3.59 1.04 -0.80
CA GLY A 37 3.56 0.03 -1.85
C GLY A 37 4.90 -0.69 -1.88
N ALA A 38 4.87 -2.03 -1.83
CA ALA A 38 6.04 -2.85 -2.08
C ALA A 38 6.73 -2.34 -3.37
N PRO A 39 8.06 -2.28 -3.42
CA PRO A 39 8.75 -1.81 -4.61
C PRO A 39 8.25 -2.62 -5.79
N VAL A 40 7.58 -1.95 -6.72
CA VAL A 40 7.08 -2.57 -7.94
C VAL A 40 8.33 -3.01 -8.70
N GLN A 41 8.62 -4.31 -8.66
CA GLN A 41 9.74 -4.86 -9.42
C GLN A 41 9.46 -4.54 -10.88
N ALA A 42 10.34 -3.73 -11.49
CA ALA A 42 10.25 -3.43 -12.91
C ALA A 42 10.22 -4.76 -13.70
N PRO A 43 9.46 -4.86 -14.80
CA PRO A 43 9.33 -6.08 -15.58
C PRO A 43 10.60 -6.36 -16.40
N LEU A 44 11.70 -6.63 -15.70
CA LEU A 44 13.04 -6.86 -16.21
C LEU A 44 13.51 -8.22 -15.70
N MET A 45 13.85 -9.11 -16.63
CA MET A 45 14.37 -10.45 -16.35
C MET A 45 15.87 -10.48 -16.58
N VAL A 46 16.61 -11.16 -15.71
CA VAL A 46 18.07 -11.35 -15.81
C VAL A 46 18.37 -12.84 -15.88
N GLU A 47 19.08 -13.27 -16.92
CA GLU A 47 19.42 -14.67 -17.15
C GLU A 47 20.93 -14.84 -17.43
N PRO A 48 21.65 -15.71 -16.72
CA PRO A 48 21.26 -16.40 -15.49
C PRO A 48 21.18 -15.43 -14.30
N PRO A 49 20.37 -15.68 -13.26
CA PRO A 49 20.28 -14.77 -12.10
C PRO A 49 21.55 -14.78 -11.24
N VAL A 50 22.31 -15.88 -11.27
CA VAL A 50 23.55 -16.06 -10.51
C VAL A 50 24.54 -16.87 -11.34
N VAL A 51 25.81 -16.49 -11.30
CA VAL A 51 26.92 -17.24 -11.91
C VAL A 51 27.93 -17.59 -10.82
N ASN A 52 28.34 -18.86 -10.76
CA ASN A 52 29.43 -19.32 -9.90
C ASN A 52 30.70 -19.47 -10.74
N PHE A 53 31.76 -18.76 -10.35
CA PHE A 53 33.05 -18.78 -11.07
C PHE A 53 33.90 -20.02 -10.77
N GLY A 54 33.56 -20.80 -9.74
CA GLY A 54 34.35 -21.95 -9.31
C GLY A 54 35.78 -21.55 -8.92
N VAL A 55 36.75 -22.43 -9.22
CA VAL A 55 38.17 -22.17 -8.99
C VAL A 55 38.74 -21.41 -10.18
N VAL A 56 39.16 -20.17 -9.96
CA VAL A 56 39.85 -19.34 -10.97
C VAL A 56 41.34 -19.36 -10.67
N ALA A 57 42.15 -19.82 -11.62
CA ALA A 57 43.60 -19.92 -11.44
C ALA A 57 44.24 -18.53 -11.33
N PRO A 58 45.31 -18.36 -10.53
CA PRO A 58 46.01 -17.08 -10.42
C PRO A 58 46.47 -16.54 -11.77
N GLY A 59 46.24 -15.25 -12.00
CA GLY A 59 46.59 -14.59 -13.25
C GLY A 59 45.60 -14.81 -14.42
N THR A 60 44.53 -15.59 -14.22
CA THR A 60 43.51 -15.82 -15.25
C THR A 60 42.27 -14.95 -15.04
N LYS A 61 41.49 -14.73 -16.11
CA LYS A 61 40.21 -14.01 -16.07
C LYS A 61 39.10 -14.93 -16.54
N HIS A 62 38.01 -14.98 -15.77
CA HIS A 62 36.80 -15.72 -16.14
C HIS A 62 35.60 -14.76 -16.10
N PRO A 63 35.21 -14.13 -17.21
CA PRO A 63 34.10 -13.18 -17.23
C PRO A 63 32.74 -13.90 -17.27
N ALA A 64 31.79 -13.47 -16.43
CA ALA A 64 30.39 -13.89 -16.50
C ALA A 64 29.61 -13.00 -17.48
N ARG A 65 28.56 -13.56 -18.09
CA ARG A 65 27.65 -12.83 -18.98
C ARG A 65 26.22 -12.98 -18.47
N PHE A 66 25.52 -11.87 -18.47
CA PHE A 66 24.12 -11.75 -18.05
C PHE A 66 23.32 -11.16 -19.20
N VAL A 67 22.15 -11.74 -19.47
CA VAL A 67 21.20 -11.22 -20.46
C VAL A 67 20.08 -10.53 -19.71
N LEU A 68 19.95 -9.22 -19.96
CA LEU A 68 18.84 -8.42 -19.44
C LEU A 68 17.75 -8.36 -20.50
N ARG A 69 16.53 -8.77 -20.15
CA ARG A 69 15.37 -8.74 -21.05
C ARG A 69 14.24 -7.95 -20.42
N ASN A 70 13.82 -6.89 -21.09
CA ASN A 70 12.55 -6.23 -20.78
C ASN A 70 11.41 -7.19 -21.16
N ILE A 71 10.66 -7.65 -20.16
CA ILE A 71 9.49 -8.52 -20.32
C ILE A 71 8.17 -7.74 -20.20
N GLY A 72 8.25 -6.42 -19.98
CA GLY A 72 7.10 -5.53 -19.96
C GLY A 72 6.75 -5.01 -21.35
N SER A 73 5.61 -4.32 -21.42
CA SER A 73 5.14 -3.63 -22.63
C SER A 73 5.62 -2.18 -22.73
N THR A 74 6.20 -1.63 -21.66
CA THR A 74 6.73 -0.27 -21.63
C THR A 74 8.24 -0.25 -21.86
N PRO A 75 8.78 0.72 -22.62
CA PRO A 75 10.22 0.90 -22.73
C PRO A 75 10.86 1.13 -21.34
N LEU A 76 12.02 0.53 -21.11
CA LEU A 76 12.81 0.70 -19.89
C LEU A 76 14.17 1.30 -20.23
N THR A 77 14.61 2.27 -19.45
CA THR A 77 15.97 2.83 -19.50
C THR A 77 16.81 2.16 -18.42
N ILE A 78 17.97 1.62 -18.79
CA ILE A 78 18.90 1.01 -17.85
C ILE A 78 19.92 2.06 -17.41
N GLU A 79 19.84 2.49 -16.15
CA GLU A 79 20.77 3.50 -15.61
C GLU A 79 22.11 2.90 -15.19
N ARG A 80 22.08 1.68 -14.64
CA ARG A 80 23.26 0.98 -14.13
C ARG A 80 23.04 -0.53 -14.17
N ALA A 81 24.09 -1.26 -14.53
CA ALA A 81 24.15 -2.72 -14.40
C ALA A 81 25.49 -3.08 -13.75
N GLN A 82 25.42 -3.79 -12.62
CA GLN A 82 26.58 -4.29 -11.88
C GLN A 82 26.29 -5.75 -11.50
N PRO A 83 27.29 -6.66 -11.60
CA PRO A 83 27.16 -8.02 -11.09
C PRO A 83 27.09 -8.05 -9.56
#